data_AF-A0A2T5J0E6-F1
#
_entry.id   AF-A0A2T5J0E6-F1
#
_cell.length_a   1.000
_cell.length_b   1.000
_cell.length_c   1.000
_cell.angle_alpha   90.00
_cell.angle_beta   90.00
_cell.angle_gamma   90.00
#
_symmetry.space_group_name_H-M   'P 1'
#
loop_
_entity.id
_entity.type
_entity.pdbx_description
1 polymer ?
#
loop_
_entity_poly.entity_id
_entity_poly.type
_entity_poly.pdbx_seq_one_letter_code
_entity_poly.pdbx_strand_id
1 'polypeptide(L)'
;MFLLALRLGRTVAELEHTLSYNELIEWRMYFEETHFGELRADRRNAELLAMTFNVNRSPKQTAKTSDDFMAYKVRRRELSDDDLEGKIDAVFGGLE
;
A
#
# COMPACT_ATOMS: atom_id res chain seq x y z
N MET A 1 10.96 12.85 1.69
CA MET A 1 11.56 14.14 1.29
C MET A 1 11.59 14.35 -0.23
N PHE A 2 12.14 13.43 -1.03
CA PHE A 2 12.21 13.55 -2.50
C PHE A 2 10.85 13.77 -3.20
N LEU A 3 9.81 13.01 -2.84
CA LEU A 3 8.47 13.18 -3.41
C LEU A 3 7.84 14.53 -3.05
N LEU A 4 8.08 15.02 -1.83
CA LEU A 4 7.63 16.33 -1.37
C LEU A 4 8.32 17.45 -2.17
N ALA A 5 9.63 17.33 -2.39
CA ALA A 5 10.41 18.25 -3.22
C ALA A 5 9.87 18.35 -4.64
N LEU A 6 9.63 17.18 -5.26
CA LEU A 6 9.04 17.10 -6.59
C LEU A 6 7.64 17.73 -6.64
N ARG A 7 6.81 17.50 -5.63
CA ARG A 7 5.45 18.04 -5.57
C ARG A 7 5.40 19.55 -5.34
N LEU A 8 6.34 20.09 -4.58
CA LEU A 8 6.48 21.52 -4.32
C LEU A 8 7.28 22.26 -5.41
N GLY A 9 7.86 21.53 -6.37
CA GLY A 9 8.72 22.11 -7.41
C GLY A 9 10.03 22.71 -6.86
N ARG A 10 10.51 22.20 -5.71
CA ARG A 10 11.72 22.67 -5.03
C ARG A 10 12.81 21.61 -5.08
N THR A 11 14.05 22.03 -4.88
CA THR A 11 15.15 21.07 -4.74
C THR A 11 15.15 20.43 -3.35
N VAL A 12 15.78 19.26 -3.23
CA VAL A 12 15.97 18.57 -1.94
C VAL A 12 16.78 19.46 -0.99
N ALA A 13 17.86 20.07 -1.50
CA ALA A 13 18.73 20.96 -0.72
C ALA A 13 17.96 22.17 -0.17
N GLU A 14 17.10 22.80 -0.99
CA GLU A 14 16.25 23.91 -0.52
C GLU A 14 15.31 23.48 0.60
N LEU A 15 14.71 22.29 0.51
CA LEU A 15 13.83 21.78 1.55
C LEU A 15 14.58 21.44 2.83
N GLU A 16 15.78 20.88 2.76
CA GLU A 16 16.61 20.60 3.95
C GLU A 16 17.00 21.88 4.70
N HIS A 17 17.20 22.98 3.98
CA HIS A 17 17.54 24.27 4.59
C HIS A 17 16.34 25.07 5.09
N THR A 18 15.15 24.90 4.48
CA THR A 18 13.98 25.74 4.79
C THR A 18 12.95 25.07 5.68
N LEU A 19 12.87 23.73 5.66
CA LEU A 19 11.82 22.99 6.36
C LEU A 19 12.28 22.63 7.77
N SER A 20 11.48 22.99 8.78
CA SER A 20 11.73 22.56 10.15
C SER A 20 11.41 21.07 10.34
N TYR A 21 11.99 20.46 11.38
CA TYR A 21 11.70 19.07 11.74
C TYR A 21 10.22 18.83 12.03
N ASN A 22 9.56 19.78 12.70
CA ASN A 22 8.13 19.66 13.04
C ASN A 22 7.26 19.69 11.78
N GLU A 23 7.51 20.62 10.85
CA GLU A 23 6.80 20.67 9.57
C GLU A 23 7.03 19.39 8.76
N LEU A 24 8.24 18.82 8.78
CA LEU A 24 8.51 17.55 8.11
C LEU A 24 7.66 16.39 8.68
N ILE A 25 7.46 16.35 10.00
CA ILE A 25 6.60 15.36 10.65
C ILE A 25 5.15 15.56 10.21
N GLU A 26 4.65 16.80 10.21
CA GLU A 26 3.28 17.10 9.79
C GLU A 26 3.04 16.68 8.34
N TRP A 27 3.99 16.96 7.44
CA TRP A 27 3.92 16.50 6.05
C TRP A 27 3.93 14.98 5.93
N ARG A 28 4.68 14.27 6.79
CA ARG A 28 4.67 12.80 6.83
C ARG A 28 3.31 12.29 7.30
N MET A 29 2.78 12.83 8.39
CA MET A 29 1.46 12.45 8.92
C MET A 29 0.36 12.73 7.90
N TYR A 30 0.39 13.88 7.26
CA TYR A 30 -0.55 14.24 6.20
C TYR A 30 -0.47 13.25 5.02
N PHE A 31 0.74 12.87 4.60
CA PHE A 31 0.93 11.86 3.54
C PHE A 31 0.40 10.49 3.95
N GLU A 32 0.61 10.08 5.20
CA GLU A 32 0.11 8.83 5.76
C GLU A 32 -1.42 8.83 5.94
N GLU A 33 -2.06 9.94 6.27
CA GLU A 33 -3.53 9.99 6.42
C GLU A 33 -4.22 10.01 5.06
N THR A 34 -3.80 10.92 4.20
CA THR A 34 -4.50 11.19 2.96
C THR A 34 -4.16 10.20 1.85
N HIS A 35 -2.97 9.57 1.95
CA HIS A 35 -2.45 8.61 0.98
C HIS A 35 -2.58 9.09 -0.48
N PHE A 36 -2.44 10.40 -0.72
CA PHE A 36 -2.48 10.95 -2.07
C PHE A 36 -1.24 10.48 -2.83
N GLY A 37 -1.45 9.88 -4.01
CA GLY A 37 -0.37 9.43 -4.87
C GLY A 37 -0.84 8.41 -5.90
N GLU A 38 0.06 8.13 -6.85
CA GLU A 38 -0.18 7.18 -7.93
C GLU A 38 -0.52 5.78 -7.40
N LEU A 39 0.08 5.34 -6.28
CA LEU A 39 -0.15 3.99 -5.76
C LEU A 39 -1.63 3.71 -5.40
N ARG A 40 -2.34 4.69 -4.83
CA ARG A 40 -3.79 4.55 -4.57
C ARG A 40 -4.61 4.70 -5.84
N ALA A 41 -4.19 5.53 -6.79
CA ALA A 41 -4.82 5.63 -8.09
C ALA A 41 -4.70 4.32 -8.88
N ASP A 42 -3.51 3.72 -8.89
CA ASP A 42 -3.20 2.41 -9.45
C ASP A 42 -4.06 1.32 -8.82
N ARG A 43 -4.23 1.33 -7.49
CA ARG A 43 -5.10 0.37 -6.81
C ARG A 43 -6.56 0.51 -7.23
N ARG A 44 -7.08 1.73 -7.34
CA ARG A 44 -8.44 1.97 -7.85
C ARG A 44 -8.58 1.48 -9.30
N ASN A 45 -7.59 1.75 -10.14
CA ASN A 45 -7.57 1.28 -11.53
C ASN A 45 -7.52 -0.25 -11.59
N ALA A 46 -6.72 -0.88 -10.73
CA ALA A 46 -6.60 -2.33 -10.62
C ALA A 46 -7.92 -2.98 -10.17
N GLU A 47 -8.68 -2.35 -9.28
CA GLU A 47 -10.02 -2.80 -8.89
C GLU A 47 -11.00 -2.73 -10.07
N LEU A 48 -10.98 -1.65 -10.84
CA LEU A 48 -11.81 -1.51 -12.04
C LEU A 48 -11.45 -2.55 -13.11
N LEU A 49 -10.15 -2.81 -13.31
CA LEU A 49 -9.68 -3.84 -14.23
C LEU A 49 -10.09 -5.24 -13.77
N ALA A 50 -9.94 -5.54 -12.48
CA ALA A 50 -10.37 -6.82 -11.91
C ALA A 50 -11.88 -7.03 -12.05
N MET A 51 -12.68 -5.98 -11.79
CA MET A 51 -14.12 -6.02 -12.01
C MET A 51 -14.46 -6.30 -13.47
N THR A 52 -13.87 -5.52 -14.39
CA THR A 52 -14.12 -5.66 -15.83
C THR A 52 -13.70 -7.03 -16.36
N PHE A 53 -12.56 -7.56 -15.89
CA PHE A 53 -12.11 -8.90 -16.21
C PHE A 53 -13.07 -9.97 -15.68
N ASN A 54 -13.48 -9.86 -14.41
CA ASN A 54 -14.33 -10.85 -13.77
C ASN A 54 -15.76 -10.89 -14.32
N VAL A 55 -16.24 -9.77 -14.87
CA VAL A 55 -17.53 -9.71 -15.57
C VAL A 55 -17.45 -10.38 -16.94
N ASN A 56 -16.33 -10.23 -17.65
CA ASN A 56 -16.17 -10.74 -19.02
C ASN A 56 -15.47 -12.11 -19.12
N ARG A 57 -15.00 -12.68 -18.00
CA ARG A 57 -14.28 -13.96 -17.99
C ARG A 57 -15.19 -15.13 -18.37
N SER A 58 -14.59 -16.17 -18.94
CA SER A 58 -15.29 -17.45 -19.11
C SER A 58 -15.57 -18.12 -17.75
N PRO A 59 -16.63 -18.93 -17.62
CA PRO A 59 -16.94 -19.62 -16.35
C PRO A 59 -15.82 -20.55 -15.85
N LYS A 60 -14.93 -20.98 -16.75
CA LYS A 60 -13.80 -21.88 -16.44
C LYS A 60 -12.53 -21.14 -15.98
N GLN A 61 -12.45 -19.83 -16.17
CA GLN A 61 -11.30 -19.03 -15.73
C GLN A 61 -11.46 -18.60 -14.27
N THR A 62 -10.35 -18.62 -13.53
CA THR A 62 -10.33 -18.14 -12.15
C THR A 62 -10.57 -16.63 -12.08
N ALA A 63 -11.28 -16.19 -11.04
CA ALA A 63 -11.47 -14.77 -10.78
C ALA A 63 -10.12 -14.14 -10.42
N LYS A 64 -9.88 -12.94 -10.94
CA LYS A 64 -8.68 -12.15 -10.65
C LYS A 64 -8.98 -11.13 -9.56
N THR A 65 -8.00 -10.87 -8.71
CA THR A 65 -8.09 -9.81 -7.70
C THR A 65 -7.39 -8.55 -8.17
N SER A 66 -7.64 -7.42 -7.53
CA SER A 66 -6.92 -6.17 -7.86
C SER A 66 -5.41 -6.32 -7.72
N ASP A 67 -4.92 -7.14 -6.77
CA ASP A 67 -3.50 -7.43 -6.59
C ASP A 67 -2.84 -8.06 -7.84
N ASP A 68 -3.61 -8.72 -8.71
CA ASP A 68 -3.09 -9.30 -9.96
C ASP A 68 -2.74 -8.24 -11.01
N PHE A 69 -3.35 -7.06 -10.93
CA PHE A 69 -3.18 -5.94 -11.87
C PHE A 69 -2.26 -4.84 -11.34
N MET A 70 -1.73 -4.99 -10.13
CA MET A 70 -0.75 -4.06 -9.57
C MET A 70 0.66 -4.37 -10.10
N ALA A 71 1.35 -3.35 -10.61
CA ALA A 71 2.75 -3.48 -11.06
C ALA A 71 3.70 -3.88 -9.91
N TYR A 72 3.46 -3.32 -8.73
CA TYR A 72 4.19 -3.66 -7.51
C TYR A 72 3.35 -4.58 -6.64
N LYS A 73 3.73 -5.86 -6.60
CA LYS A 73 3.16 -6.82 -5.68
C LYS A 73 3.87 -6.70 -4.34
N VAL A 74 3.11 -6.40 -3.28
CA VAL A 74 3.62 -6.58 -1.91
C VAL A 74 3.96 -8.06 -1.79
N ARG A 75 5.23 -8.37 -1.49
CA ARG A 75 5.63 -9.76 -1.23
C ARG A 75 4.83 -10.24 -0.03
N ARG A 76 3.81 -11.05 -0.28
CA ARG A 76 3.05 -11.70 0.77
C ARG A 76 4.02 -12.71 1.38
N ARG A 77 4.47 -12.46 2.62
CA ARG A 77 5.26 -13.45 3.35
C ARG A 77 4.33 -14.62 3.59
N GLU A 78 4.59 -15.73 2.92
CA GLU A 78 3.99 -17.02 3.27
C GLU A 78 4.48 -17.33 4.68
N LEU A 79 3.54 -17.39 5.62
CA LEU A 79 3.82 -17.79 7.00
C LEU A 79 4.09 -19.30 6.97
N SER A 80 5.16 -19.76 7.63
CA SER A 80 5.35 -21.19 7.84
C SER A 80 4.23 -21.74 8.74
N ASP A 81 4.06 -23.05 8.75
CA ASP A 81 3.11 -23.72 9.66
C ASP A 81 3.41 -23.35 11.13
N ASP A 82 4.69 -23.27 11.50
CA ASP A 82 5.13 -22.81 12.82
C ASP A 82 4.72 -21.35 13.13
N ASP A 83 4.79 -20.46 12.13
CA ASP A 83 4.39 -19.05 12.25
C ASP A 83 2.85 -18.92 12.40
N LEU A 84 2.08 -19.88 11.86
CA LEU A 84 0.62 -19.94 11.98
C LEU A 84 0.19 -20.47 13.35
N GLU A 85 0.82 -21.55 13.82
CA GLU A 85 0.55 -22.14 15.14
C GLU A 85 0.84 -21.13 16.26
N GLY A 86 1.98 -20.42 16.19
CA GLY A 86 2.30 -19.37 17.15
C GLY A 86 1.32 -18.19 17.14
N LYS A 87 0.68 -17.88 16.01
CA LYS A 87 -0.38 -16.85 15.95
C LYS A 87 -1.71 -17.34 16.52
N ILE A 88 -2.04 -18.60 16.30
CA ILE A 88 -3.25 -19.22 16.86
C ILE A 88 -3.14 -19.22 18.39
N ASP A 89 -2.02 -19.68 18.94
CA ASP A 89 -1.77 -19.69 20.38
C ASP A 89 -1.77 -18.27 20.97
N ALA A 90 -1.18 -17.28 20.29
CA ALA A 90 -1.19 -15.90 20.75
C ALA A 90 -2.60 -15.27 20.81
N VAL A 91 -3.54 -15.73 19.96
CA VAL A 91 -4.91 -15.20 19.90
C VAL A 91 -5.84 -15.95 20.86
N PHE A 92 -5.71 -17.28 20.94
CA PHE A 92 -6.63 -18.14 21.69
C PHE A 92 -6.10 -18.59 23.05
N GLY A 93 -4.79 -18.57 23.28
CA GLY A 93 -4.18 -18.89 24.57
C GLY A 93 -4.36 -17.82 25.65
N GLY A 94 -4.84 -16.62 25.30
CA GLY A 94 -5.23 -15.57 26.25
C GLY A 94 -6.71 -15.60 26.65
N LEU A 95 -7.48 -16.59 26.19
CA LEU A 95 -8.92 -16.76 26.46
C LEU A 95 -9.22 -17.84 27.53
N GLU A 96 -8.20 -18.50 28.07
CA GLU A 96 -8.26 -19.34 29.27
C GLU A 96 -7.77 -18.57 30.51
#